data_AF-A0AAE9AXV8-F1
#
_entry.id   AF-A0AAE9AXV8-F1
#
_cell.length_a   1.000
_cell.length_b   1.000
_cell.length_c   1.000
_cell.angle_alpha   90.00
_cell.angle_beta   90.00
_cell.angle_gamma   90.00
#
_symmetry.space_group_name_H-M   'P 1'
#
loop_
_entity.id
_entity.type
_entity.pdbx_description
1 polymer ?
#
loop_
_entity_poly.entity_id
_entity_poly.type
_entity_poly.pdbx_seq_one_letter_code
_entity_poly.pdbx_strand_id
1 'polypeptide(L)'
;MPVEQHEDPFEGRLGDALRRAGDAFETDGHALVGGGAVRGRRMMFRRRAAMVGGVAGIALVGVGGTMLLPDGDTDGGGRQSVAAKPTGSGGSGSDGGGGEVSGDELVRTLKGLLPKGKFSGESSRGTGARLGPYARVVYDDGRGGAAVEVGLGRTDADSEQARQLTTCPDKTFVEFDSCEESTLPDGSRLMLFKGYEYPDRRVDTKHWYAQLVTRDGYDVSVMEWNAETQKSSPITRDEPPLSTAQLKEIALDSAWREAIDAIPEEPEEGEKESSSTAAPGSSGSAGSTGSAGSSGSADSGGSKGSSSADAPMVSGDAIQKTLLELLPDGVDVVHKGGQETDFGYVVLDDGKGQSLVQINAQPGMGDLAGSLFGADAETLPDGTKVATQQGPGEKGGAGVVMWTVDTLRTDGLRVVISAFNSGAQHTAATRDTPALTMAQLKDIATSEKWKTLG
;
A
#
# COMPACT_ATOMS: atom_id res chain seq x y z
N MET A 1 -19.41 -0.55 -67.09
CA MET A 1 -20.07 0.57 -66.38
C MET A 1 -19.40 0.66 -65.02
N PRO A 2 -18.75 1.76 -64.66
CA PRO A 2 -18.03 1.87 -63.39
C PRO A 2 -19.05 1.93 -62.24
N VAL A 3 -18.78 1.23 -61.15
CA VAL A 3 -19.58 1.31 -59.92
C VAL A 3 -19.06 2.53 -59.16
N GLU A 4 -19.84 3.60 -59.16
CA GLU A 4 -19.59 4.77 -58.31
C GLU A 4 -19.62 4.34 -56.84
N GLN A 5 -18.47 4.43 -56.16
CA GLN A 5 -18.42 4.39 -54.71
C GLN A 5 -19.07 5.67 -54.19
N HIS A 6 -20.33 5.57 -53.77
CA HIS A 6 -20.95 6.59 -52.95
C HIS A 6 -20.34 6.50 -51.55
N GLU A 7 -19.41 7.40 -51.23
CA GLU A 7 -19.05 7.68 -49.84
C GLU A 7 -20.31 8.15 -49.12
N ASP A 8 -20.69 7.45 -48.04
CA ASP A 8 -21.87 7.77 -47.28
C ASP A 8 -21.68 9.14 -46.59
N PRO A 9 -22.48 10.17 -46.94
CA PRO A 9 -22.36 11.50 -46.36
C PRO A 9 -22.60 11.51 -44.84
N PHE A 10 -23.13 10.43 -44.25
CA PHE A 10 -23.20 10.28 -42.81
C PHE A 10 -21.81 10.12 -42.17
N GLU A 11 -20.92 9.30 -42.73
CA GLU A 11 -19.60 9.01 -42.15
C GLU A 11 -18.69 10.25 -42.16
N GLY A 12 -18.71 11.01 -43.25
CA GLY A 12 -17.97 12.29 -43.34
C GLY A 12 -18.47 13.33 -42.33
N ARG A 13 -19.80 13.46 -42.20
CA ARG A 13 -20.41 14.41 -41.23
C ARG A 13 -20.17 14.00 -39.78
N LEU A 14 -20.16 12.71 -39.49
CA LEU A 14 -19.83 12.20 -38.15
C LEU A 14 -18.36 12.46 -37.82
N GLY A 15 -17.45 12.20 -38.76
CA GLY A 15 -16.02 12.50 -38.58
C GLY A 15 -15.75 13.98 -38.33
N ASP A 16 -16.42 14.87 -39.06
CA ASP A 16 -16.27 16.32 -38.89
C ASP A 16 -16.93 16.85 -37.62
N ALA A 17 -18.01 16.21 -37.16
CA ALA A 17 -18.62 16.52 -35.87
C ALA A 17 -17.73 16.08 -34.70
N LEU A 18 -17.08 14.91 -34.80
CA LEU A 18 -16.14 14.42 -33.79
C LEU A 18 -14.87 15.29 -33.73
N ARG A 19 -14.32 15.73 -34.87
CA ARG A 19 -13.18 16.66 -34.88
C ARG A 19 -13.55 18.01 -34.27
N ARG A 20 -14.67 18.60 -34.66
CA ARG A 20 -15.13 19.87 -34.05
C ARG A 20 -15.41 19.74 -32.54
N ALA A 21 -15.93 18.60 -32.10
CA ALA A 21 -16.13 18.35 -30.68
C ALA A 21 -14.80 18.19 -29.93
N GLY A 22 -13.79 17.59 -30.56
CA GLY A 22 -12.43 17.50 -30.03
C GLY A 22 -11.72 18.86 -29.98
N ASP A 23 -11.82 19.66 -31.05
CA ASP A 23 -11.21 20.99 -31.15
C ASP A 23 -11.83 22.00 -30.17
N ALA A 24 -13.09 21.81 -29.78
CA ALA A 24 -13.78 22.63 -28.77
C ALA A 24 -13.49 22.20 -27.33
N PHE A 25 -12.73 21.11 -27.12
CA PHE A 25 -12.43 20.58 -25.79
C PHE A 25 -11.17 21.25 -25.23
N GLU A 26 -11.30 22.46 -24.70
CA GLU A 26 -10.25 23.06 -23.88
C GLU A 26 -10.26 22.43 -22.48
N THR A 27 -9.18 21.75 -22.12
CA THR A 27 -9.01 21.21 -20.77
C THR A 27 -8.44 22.29 -19.87
N ASP A 28 -9.13 22.58 -18.77
CA ASP A 28 -8.58 23.46 -17.73
C ASP A 28 -7.44 22.73 -17.01
N GLY A 29 -6.22 23.01 -17.47
CA GLY A 29 -4.99 22.44 -16.93
C GLY A 29 -4.82 22.71 -15.43
N HIS A 30 -5.34 23.83 -14.91
CA HIS A 30 -5.29 24.13 -13.48
C HIS A 30 -6.28 23.26 -12.69
N ALA A 31 -7.48 23.02 -13.22
CA ALA A 31 -8.44 22.10 -12.62
C ALA A 31 -7.95 20.65 -12.64
N LEU A 32 -7.25 20.24 -13.71
CA LEU A 32 -6.67 18.89 -13.83
C LEU A 32 -5.46 18.70 -12.90
N VAL A 33 -4.57 19.68 -12.80
CA VAL A 33 -3.44 19.64 -11.86
C VAL A 33 -3.93 19.71 -10.41
N GLY A 34 -4.89 20.59 -10.11
CA GLY A 34 -5.53 20.67 -8.80
C GLY A 34 -6.24 19.39 -8.40
N GLY A 35 -7.04 18.82 -9.32
CA GLY A 35 -7.73 17.55 -9.13
C GLY A 35 -6.78 16.36 -9.02
N GLY A 36 -5.68 16.36 -9.79
CA GLY A 36 -4.61 15.37 -9.72
C GLY A 36 -3.88 15.41 -8.38
N ALA A 37 -3.56 16.59 -7.86
CA ALA A 37 -2.94 16.77 -6.55
C ALA A 37 -3.87 16.32 -5.41
N VAL A 38 -5.17 16.66 -5.46
CA VAL A 38 -6.18 16.19 -4.50
C VAL A 38 -6.28 14.66 -4.54
N ARG A 39 -6.29 14.07 -5.75
CA ARG A 39 -6.35 12.61 -5.93
C ARG A 39 -5.10 11.92 -5.39
N GLY A 40 -3.92 12.49 -5.65
CA GLY A 40 -2.64 12.03 -5.12
C GLY A 40 -2.62 12.04 -3.59
N ARG A 41 -2.98 13.18 -2.98
CA ARG A 41 -3.11 13.30 -1.51
C ARG A 41 -4.11 12.30 -0.94
N ARG A 42 -5.26 12.10 -1.58
CA ARG A 42 -6.27 11.12 -1.15
C ARG A 42 -5.79 9.67 -1.29
N MET A 43 -4.97 9.36 -2.29
CA MET A 43 -4.37 8.05 -2.47
C MET A 43 -3.27 7.79 -1.42
N MET A 44 -2.43 8.78 -1.15
CA MET A 44 -1.43 8.73 -0.07
C MET A 44 -2.10 8.60 1.30
N PHE A 45 -3.19 9.33 1.55
CA PHE A 45 -4.01 9.17 2.75
C PHE A 45 -4.52 7.73 2.90
N ARG A 46 -5.01 7.11 1.83
CA ARG A 46 -5.46 5.70 1.85
C ARG A 46 -4.32 4.71 2.10
N ARG A 47 -3.14 4.96 1.52
CA ARG A 47 -1.93 4.15 1.78
C ARG A 47 -1.46 4.29 3.23
N ARG A 48 -1.45 5.51 3.76
CA ARG A 48 -1.02 5.82 5.14
C ARG A 48 -2.03 5.32 6.20
N ALA A 49 -3.33 5.39 5.93
CA ALA A 49 -4.36 4.82 6.80
C ALA A 49 -4.36 3.26 6.81
N ALA A 50 -3.87 2.62 5.74
CA ALA A 50 -3.73 1.17 5.67
C ALA A 50 -2.51 0.63 6.47
N MET A 51 -1.51 1.47 6.77
CA MET A 51 -0.29 1.11 7.53
C MET A 51 -0.49 1.13 9.06
N VAL A 52 -1.67 0.72 9.56
CA VAL A 52 -1.92 0.46 11.00
C VAL A 52 -1.90 -1.06 11.27
N GLY A 53 -1.01 -1.80 10.62
CA GLY A 53 -0.75 -3.20 10.98
C GLY A 53 -0.18 -4.04 9.85
N GLY A 54 1.03 -4.56 10.08
CA GLY A 54 1.59 -5.68 9.33
C GLY A 54 2.48 -5.28 8.16
N VAL A 55 3.67 -5.87 8.15
CA VAL A 55 4.67 -5.78 7.08
C VAL A 55 4.02 -5.94 5.71
N ALA A 56 4.26 -4.97 4.83
CA ALA A 56 3.87 -5.05 3.43
C ALA A 56 4.81 -6.00 2.68
N GLY A 57 4.72 -7.30 3.00
CA GLY A 57 5.10 -8.36 2.07
C GLY A 57 3.95 -8.55 1.09
N ILE A 58 4.23 -8.58 -0.21
CA ILE A 58 3.26 -8.64 -1.30
C ILE A 58 2.25 -9.79 -1.09
N ALA A 59 1.09 -9.49 -0.52
CA ALA A 59 0.02 -10.47 -0.27
C ALA A 59 -1.29 -10.03 -0.94
N LEU A 60 -1.45 -10.33 -2.24
CA LEU A 60 -2.78 -10.35 -2.87
C LEU A 60 -2.85 -11.45 -3.94
N VAL A 61 -3.35 -12.62 -3.56
CA VAL A 61 -4.07 -13.51 -4.48
C VAL A 61 -5.45 -13.76 -3.88
N GLY A 62 -6.48 -13.32 -4.61
CA GLY A 62 -7.87 -13.59 -4.30
C GLY A 62 -8.31 -14.96 -4.81
N VAL A 63 -9.16 -15.63 -4.03
CA VAL A 63 -10.09 -16.66 -4.55
C VAL A 63 -11.41 -16.56 -3.77
N GLY A 64 -12.47 -16.15 -4.48
CA GLY A 64 -13.81 -16.73 -4.43
C GLY A 64 -14.64 -16.62 -3.14
N GLY A 65 -15.28 -15.48 -2.90
CA GLY A 65 -16.44 -15.39 -2.01
C GLY A 65 -17.75 -15.53 -2.80
N THR A 66 -18.39 -16.70 -2.75
CA THR A 66 -19.78 -16.87 -3.22
C THR A 66 -20.73 -16.16 -2.25
N MET A 67 -21.32 -15.04 -2.68
CA MET A 67 -22.49 -14.48 -2.00
C MET A 67 -23.66 -15.44 -2.17
N LEU A 68 -24.00 -16.18 -1.11
CA LEU A 68 -25.33 -16.75 -0.94
C LEU A 68 -26.27 -15.59 -0.55
N LEU A 69 -27.05 -15.12 -1.52
CA LEU A 69 -28.22 -14.28 -1.25
C LEU A 69 -29.41 -15.21 -0.92
N PRO A 70 -30.24 -14.86 0.08
CA PRO A 70 -31.38 -15.66 0.48
C PRO A 70 -32.50 -15.65 -0.56
N ASP A 71 -33.12 -16.83 -0.75
CA ASP A 71 -34.27 -17.08 -1.61
C ASP A 71 -35.47 -16.20 -1.26
N GLY A 72 -36.06 -15.59 -2.28
CA GLY A 72 -37.34 -14.90 -2.23
C GLY A 72 -38.02 -14.96 -3.59
N ASP A 73 -38.93 -15.92 -3.74
CA ASP A 73 -39.82 -16.10 -4.88
C ASP A 73 -40.51 -14.80 -5.32
N THR A 74 -40.49 -14.50 -6.61
CA THR A 74 -41.68 -14.09 -7.37
C THR A 74 -41.42 -14.14 -8.88
N ASP A 75 -42.39 -14.78 -9.56
CA ASP A 75 -42.53 -15.03 -10.99
C ASP A 75 -42.27 -13.84 -11.93
N GLY A 76 -41.74 -14.14 -13.13
CA GLY A 76 -42.13 -13.40 -14.33
C GLY A 76 -41.05 -13.15 -15.40
N GLY A 77 -40.87 -14.11 -16.31
CA GLY A 77 -40.78 -13.78 -17.74
C GLY A 77 -39.41 -13.49 -18.37
N GLY A 78 -38.66 -14.55 -18.69
CA GLY A 78 -38.08 -14.75 -20.01
C GLY A 78 -36.92 -13.87 -20.48
N ARG A 79 -35.71 -14.43 -20.45
CA ARG A 79 -34.77 -14.49 -21.59
C ARG A 79 -33.62 -15.45 -21.30
N GLN A 80 -33.12 -16.06 -22.37
CA GLN A 80 -32.36 -17.31 -22.40
C GLN A 80 -31.03 -17.24 -21.64
N SER A 81 -30.84 -18.18 -20.72
CA SER A 81 -29.56 -18.51 -20.11
C SER A 81 -28.79 -19.43 -21.07
N VAL A 82 -27.66 -18.95 -21.58
CA VAL A 82 -26.65 -19.78 -22.27
C VAL A 82 -25.81 -20.50 -21.21
N ALA A 83 -26.38 -21.55 -20.64
CA ALA A 83 -25.63 -22.51 -19.83
C ALA A 83 -24.77 -23.38 -20.77
N ALA A 84 -23.47 -23.08 -20.86
CA ALA A 84 -22.49 -24.06 -21.31
C ALA A 84 -22.16 -25.00 -20.14
N LYS A 85 -22.49 -26.28 -20.31
CA LYS A 85 -22.22 -27.36 -19.37
C LYS A 85 -20.71 -27.62 -19.30
N PRO A 86 -20.12 -27.94 -18.13
CA PRO A 86 -18.67 -28.09 -17.98
C PRO A 86 -18.22 -29.41 -18.61
N THR A 87 -17.34 -29.32 -19.61
CA THR A 87 -16.46 -30.42 -19.97
C THR A 87 -15.21 -30.32 -19.11
N GLY A 88 -15.06 -31.24 -18.17
CA GLY A 88 -13.85 -31.35 -17.38
C GLY A 88 -12.64 -31.70 -18.25
N SER A 89 -11.53 -31.01 -17.99
CA SER A 89 -10.19 -31.57 -17.95
C SER A 89 -9.26 -30.49 -17.39
N GLY A 90 -8.38 -30.88 -16.48
CA GLY A 90 -7.47 -29.98 -15.79
C GLY A 90 -6.59 -29.16 -16.72
N GLY A 91 -6.26 -27.96 -16.26
CA GLY A 91 -5.25 -27.11 -16.85
C GLY A 91 -4.73 -26.17 -15.77
N SER A 92 -3.46 -26.35 -15.39
CA SER A 92 -2.68 -25.37 -14.64
C SER A 92 -2.90 -23.98 -15.22
N GLY A 93 -3.37 -23.05 -14.39
CA GLY A 93 -3.33 -21.64 -14.71
C GLY A 93 -1.90 -21.12 -14.58
N SER A 94 -1.02 -21.52 -15.50
CA SER A 94 0.18 -20.76 -15.81
C SER A 94 -0.29 -19.56 -16.64
N ASP A 95 -0.58 -18.46 -15.96
CA ASP A 95 -0.76 -17.18 -16.64
C ASP A 95 0.64 -16.72 -17.05
N GLY A 96 1.10 -17.23 -18.20
CA GLY A 96 2.38 -16.93 -18.83
C GLY A 96 2.39 -15.50 -19.35
N GLY A 97 2.34 -14.53 -18.44
CA GLY A 97 2.67 -13.14 -18.75
C GLY A 97 4.09 -13.10 -19.30
N GLY A 98 4.28 -12.51 -20.49
CA GLY A 98 5.49 -12.57 -21.32
C GLY A 98 6.73 -11.87 -20.76
N GLY A 99 7.03 -12.04 -19.47
CA GLY A 99 8.33 -11.72 -18.90
C GLY A 99 9.38 -12.79 -19.27
N GLU A 100 10.64 -12.39 -19.16
CA GLU A 100 11.79 -13.22 -19.53
C GLU A 100 11.91 -14.49 -18.67
N VAL A 101 11.58 -14.39 -17.37
CA VAL A 101 11.56 -15.54 -16.45
C VAL A 101 10.13 -15.94 -16.10
N SER A 102 9.80 -17.22 -16.33
CA SER A 102 8.47 -17.77 -16.11
C SER A 102 8.19 -18.12 -14.65
N GLY A 103 6.91 -18.15 -14.26
CA GLY A 103 6.53 -18.60 -12.90
C GLY A 103 6.94 -20.05 -12.60
N ASP A 104 6.83 -20.95 -13.59
CA ASP A 104 7.22 -22.37 -13.45
C ASP A 104 8.73 -22.52 -13.22
N GLU A 105 9.52 -21.61 -13.77
CA GLU A 105 10.96 -21.53 -13.52
C GLU A 105 11.26 -21.10 -12.09
N LEU A 106 10.58 -20.06 -11.58
CA LEU A 106 10.71 -19.66 -10.18
C LEU A 106 10.31 -20.78 -9.20
N VAL A 107 9.26 -21.53 -9.50
CA VAL A 107 8.87 -22.70 -8.68
C VAL A 107 9.95 -23.78 -8.71
N ARG A 108 10.55 -24.04 -9.87
CA ARG A 108 11.65 -25.00 -9.98
C ARG A 108 12.87 -24.55 -9.18
N THR A 109 13.23 -23.27 -9.23
CA THR A 109 14.30 -22.68 -8.43
C THR A 109 14.00 -22.82 -6.94
N LEU A 110 12.81 -22.42 -6.48
CA LEU A 110 12.41 -22.55 -5.07
C LEU A 110 12.52 -24.01 -4.57
N LYS A 111 11.98 -24.97 -5.33
CA LYS A 111 12.08 -26.40 -4.98
C LYS A 111 13.53 -26.90 -4.91
N GLY A 112 14.42 -26.36 -5.74
CA GLY A 112 15.85 -26.71 -5.74
C GLY A 112 16.60 -26.18 -4.52
N LEU A 113 16.15 -25.06 -3.95
CA LEU A 113 16.72 -24.45 -2.75
C LEU A 113 16.15 -25.05 -1.44
N LEU A 114 14.95 -25.63 -1.50
CA LEU A 114 14.34 -26.26 -0.34
C LEU A 114 15.00 -27.62 0.00
N PRO A 115 15.02 -28.02 1.28
CA PRO A 115 15.50 -29.34 1.67
C PRO A 115 14.67 -30.46 1.01
N LYS A 116 15.18 -31.70 1.06
CA LYS A 116 14.48 -32.86 0.50
C LYS A 116 13.08 -33.00 1.13
N GLY A 117 12.06 -33.18 0.29
CA GLY A 117 10.69 -33.43 0.71
C GLY A 117 9.76 -33.58 -0.49
N LYS A 118 8.45 -33.62 -0.22
CA LYS A 118 7.40 -33.64 -1.24
C LYS A 118 6.90 -32.22 -1.47
N PHE A 119 6.50 -31.95 -2.72
CA PHE A 119 5.96 -30.66 -3.12
C PHE A 119 4.57 -30.84 -3.72
N SER A 120 3.66 -29.92 -3.40
CA SER A 120 2.31 -29.81 -3.97
C SER A 120 1.84 -28.36 -3.98
N GLY A 121 0.59 -28.09 -4.37
CA GLY A 121 -0.05 -26.78 -4.17
C GLY A 121 0.65 -25.59 -4.84
N GLU A 122 1.30 -25.84 -5.98
CA GLU A 122 2.13 -24.88 -6.70
C GLU A 122 1.32 -23.69 -7.23
N SER A 123 1.87 -22.49 -7.07
CA SER A 123 1.32 -21.25 -7.62
C SER A 123 2.45 -20.27 -7.87
N SER A 124 2.39 -19.52 -8.97
CA SER A 124 3.49 -18.65 -9.37
C SER A 124 3.06 -17.53 -10.31
N ARG A 125 3.90 -16.50 -10.39
CA ARG A 125 3.85 -15.42 -11.38
C ARG A 125 5.25 -15.18 -11.93
N GLY A 126 5.39 -15.08 -13.25
CA GLY A 126 6.64 -14.70 -13.91
C GLY A 126 6.93 -13.20 -13.83
N THR A 127 8.06 -12.76 -14.38
CA THR A 127 8.55 -11.37 -14.24
C THR A 127 7.71 -10.33 -14.97
N GLY A 128 6.93 -10.74 -15.97
CA GLY A 128 6.02 -9.86 -16.71
C GLY A 128 4.70 -9.56 -15.98
N ALA A 129 4.48 -10.14 -14.80
CA ALA A 129 3.27 -9.90 -14.02
C ALA A 129 3.34 -8.53 -13.32
N ARG A 130 2.27 -7.73 -13.45
CA ARG A 130 2.15 -6.41 -12.79
C ARG A 130 2.40 -6.44 -11.27
N LEU A 131 2.09 -7.55 -10.61
CA LEU A 131 2.23 -7.70 -9.15
C LEU A 131 3.62 -8.23 -8.74
N GLY A 132 4.56 -8.31 -9.67
CA GLY A 132 5.89 -8.84 -9.45
C GLY A 132 5.96 -10.38 -9.51
N PRO A 133 7.18 -10.91 -9.75
CA PRO A 133 7.44 -12.34 -9.76
C PRO A 133 7.30 -12.97 -8.38
N TYR A 134 6.80 -14.20 -8.38
CA TYR A 134 6.40 -14.91 -7.18
C TYR A 134 6.38 -16.41 -7.42
N ALA A 135 6.75 -17.20 -6.42
CA ALA A 135 6.52 -18.64 -6.42
C ALA A 135 6.14 -19.15 -5.05
N ARG A 136 5.22 -20.12 -5.01
CA ARG A 136 4.79 -20.81 -3.80
C ARG A 136 4.64 -22.29 -4.04
N VAL A 137 4.99 -23.06 -3.03
CA VAL A 137 4.77 -24.50 -2.94
C VAL A 137 4.24 -24.86 -1.56
N VAL A 138 3.53 -25.99 -1.47
CA VAL A 138 3.35 -26.71 -0.21
C VAL A 138 4.50 -27.71 -0.10
N TYR A 139 5.33 -27.54 0.92
CA TYR A 139 6.46 -28.40 1.24
C TYR A 139 6.10 -29.35 2.39
N ASP A 140 6.33 -30.65 2.19
CA ASP A 140 6.11 -31.68 3.20
C ASP A 140 7.37 -32.55 3.38
N ASP A 141 8.00 -32.41 4.54
CA ASP A 141 9.16 -33.18 5.00
C ASP A 141 8.76 -34.52 5.70
N GLY A 142 7.48 -34.87 5.66
CA GLY A 142 6.89 -36.03 6.35
C GLY A 142 6.26 -35.71 7.70
N ARG A 143 6.23 -34.43 8.10
CA ARG A 143 5.60 -33.96 9.36
C ARG A 143 4.36 -33.10 9.14
N GLY A 144 3.89 -32.97 7.90
CA GLY A 144 2.72 -32.17 7.52
C GLY A 144 3.07 -31.06 6.53
N GLY A 145 2.17 -30.77 5.59
CA GLY A 145 2.43 -29.79 4.54
C GLY A 145 2.46 -28.34 5.07
N ALA A 146 3.41 -27.55 4.59
CA ALA A 146 3.59 -26.14 4.93
C ALA A 146 3.73 -25.30 3.67
N ALA A 147 3.02 -24.17 3.60
CA ALA A 147 3.25 -23.20 2.54
C ALA A 147 4.65 -22.59 2.70
N VAL A 148 5.41 -22.59 1.60
CA VAL A 148 6.65 -21.82 1.45
C VAL A 148 6.54 -20.97 0.20
N GLU A 149 6.93 -19.72 0.33
CA GLU A 149 6.66 -18.66 -0.64
C GLU A 149 7.90 -17.78 -0.82
N VAL A 150 8.15 -17.37 -2.05
CA VAL A 150 9.15 -16.36 -2.40
C VAL A 150 8.51 -15.27 -3.25
N GLY A 151 8.74 -14.02 -2.86
CA GLY A 151 8.40 -12.82 -3.62
C GLY A 151 9.66 -12.06 -4.00
N LEU A 152 9.71 -11.58 -5.23
CA LEU A 152 10.87 -10.89 -5.81
C LEU A 152 10.47 -9.50 -6.28
N GLY A 153 11.33 -8.51 -6.04
CA GLY A 153 11.08 -7.12 -6.40
C GLY A 153 12.34 -6.28 -6.57
N ARG A 154 12.13 -5.03 -6.97
CA ARG A 154 13.15 -3.98 -6.98
C ARG A 154 12.68 -2.81 -6.13
N THR A 155 13.60 -2.21 -5.40
CA THR A 155 13.37 -1.01 -4.57
C THR A 155 14.64 -0.16 -4.55
N ASP A 156 14.52 1.14 -4.34
CA ASP A 156 15.71 1.96 -4.08
C ASP A 156 16.25 1.58 -2.69
N ALA A 157 17.47 1.04 -2.65
CA ALA A 157 18.10 0.55 -1.44
C ALA A 157 18.27 1.64 -0.35
N ASP A 158 18.34 2.91 -0.73
CA ASP A 158 18.47 4.02 0.22
C ASP A 158 17.11 4.62 0.64
N SER A 159 16.02 4.20 0.00
CA SER A 159 14.66 4.67 0.27
C SER A 159 14.11 4.28 1.64
N GLU A 160 13.12 5.04 2.11
CA GLU A 160 12.37 4.76 3.32
C GLU A 160 11.66 3.40 3.27
N GLN A 161 11.04 3.08 2.13
CA GLN A 161 10.37 1.80 1.94
C GLN A 161 11.34 0.62 2.12
N ALA A 162 12.55 0.73 1.57
CA ALA A 162 13.57 -0.30 1.72
C ALA A 162 14.07 -0.46 3.16
N ARG A 163 14.06 0.61 3.97
CA ARG A 163 14.36 0.50 5.41
C ARG A 163 13.21 -0.19 6.13
N GLN A 164 11.97 0.25 5.90
CA GLN A 164 10.79 -0.32 6.54
C GLN A 164 10.60 -1.82 6.28
N LEU A 165 10.90 -2.29 5.07
CA LEU A 165 10.86 -3.72 4.77
C LEU A 165 11.81 -4.52 5.67
N THR A 166 12.95 -3.95 6.05
CA THR A 166 14.02 -4.65 6.78
C THR A 166 14.12 -4.24 8.26
N THR A 167 13.11 -3.54 8.78
CA THR A 167 13.00 -3.15 10.19
C THR A 167 11.95 -4.01 10.89
N CYS A 168 12.29 -4.52 12.05
CA CYS A 168 11.40 -5.29 12.90
C CYS A 168 10.16 -4.47 13.25
N PRO A 169 8.95 -5.06 13.16
CA PRO A 169 7.76 -4.36 13.57
C PRO A 169 7.81 -4.08 15.07
N ASP A 170 7.10 -3.04 15.51
CA ASP A 170 7.01 -2.73 16.93
C ASP A 170 6.01 -3.67 17.63
N LYS A 171 6.41 -4.23 18.78
CA LYS A 171 5.61 -5.17 19.58
C LYS A 171 4.28 -4.60 20.06
N THR A 172 4.14 -3.28 20.10
CA THR A 172 2.88 -2.60 20.40
C THR A 172 1.80 -2.89 19.36
N PHE A 173 2.19 -3.14 18.10
CA PHE A 173 1.26 -3.35 16.99
C PHE A 173 1.25 -4.78 16.46
N VAL A 174 2.38 -5.49 16.55
CA VAL A 174 2.52 -6.85 16.05
C VAL A 174 3.15 -7.70 17.14
N GLU A 175 2.40 -8.69 17.63
CA GLU A 175 2.98 -9.68 18.54
C GLU A 175 3.85 -10.66 17.74
N PHE A 176 5.06 -10.94 18.25
CA PHE A 176 5.99 -11.87 17.62
C PHE A 176 6.95 -12.55 18.62
N ASP A 177 7.38 -13.75 18.25
CA ASP A 177 8.28 -14.60 19.04
C ASP A 177 9.70 -14.03 19.03
N SER A 178 10.25 -13.76 17.84
CA SER A 178 11.58 -13.18 17.66
C SER A 178 11.68 -12.37 16.37
N CYS A 179 12.43 -11.28 16.39
CA CYS A 179 12.79 -10.54 15.18
C CYS A 179 14.22 -10.03 15.29
N GLU A 180 15.02 -10.23 14.23
CA GLU A 180 16.42 -9.84 14.17
C GLU A 180 16.67 -9.01 12.91
N GLU A 181 17.22 -7.81 13.08
CA GLU A 181 17.71 -6.95 11.99
C GLU A 181 19.22 -7.07 11.89
N SER A 182 19.75 -7.10 10.67
CA SER A 182 21.19 -7.14 10.45
C SER A 182 21.60 -6.46 9.15
N THR A 183 22.80 -5.88 9.16
CA THR A 183 23.50 -5.47 7.94
C THR A 183 24.57 -6.51 7.63
N LEU A 184 24.49 -7.09 6.44
CA LEU A 184 25.43 -8.10 5.95
C LEU A 184 26.75 -7.46 5.50
N PRO A 185 27.84 -8.24 5.34
CA PRO A 185 29.15 -7.69 4.97
C PRO A 185 29.19 -6.95 3.63
N ASP A 186 28.29 -7.27 2.72
CA ASP A 186 28.12 -6.59 1.43
C ASP A 186 27.29 -5.30 1.52
N GLY A 187 26.79 -4.97 2.72
CA GLY A 187 25.93 -3.82 3.01
C GLY A 187 24.45 -4.07 2.76
N SER A 188 24.04 -5.30 2.39
CA SER A 188 22.62 -5.68 2.30
C SER A 188 21.97 -5.65 3.68
N ARG A 189 20.70 -5.24 3.76
CA ARG A 189 19.89 -5.29 4.99
C ARG A 189 19.04 -6.54 5.01
N LEU A 190 19.01 -7.23 6.14
CA LEU A 190 18.26 -8.47 6.32
C LEU A 190 17.47 -8.41 7.63
N MET A 191 16.18 -8.74 7.55
CA MET A 191 15.34 -9.01 8.71
C MET A 191 14.93 -10.48 8.73
N LEU A 192 15.02 -11.11 9.89
CA LEU A 192 14.53 -12.45 10.16
C LEU A 192 13.43 -12.36 11.21
N PHE A 193 12.22 -12.81 10.86
CA PHE A 193 11.04 -12.70 11.70
C PHE A 193 10.43 -14.06 12.00
N LYS A 194 10.02 -14.25 13.26
CA LYS A 194 9.18 -15.37 13.71
C LYS A 194 7.99 -14.83 14.48
N GLY A 195 6.79 -15.08 13.99
CA GLY A 195 5.57 -14.72 14.68
C GLY A 195 4.36 -15.46 14.13
N TYR A 196 3.27 -14.73 13.95
CA TYR A 196 1.95 -15.29 13.67
C TYR A 196 1.30 -14.57 12.50
N GLU A 197 0.45 -15.28 11.76
CA GLU A 197 -0.37 -14.73 10.68
C GLU A 197 -1.34 -13.64 11.21
N TYR A 198 -1.85 -13.84 12.42
CA TYR A 198 -2.82 -12.93 13.05
C TYR A 198 -2.19 -12.26 14.28
N PRO A 199 -2.05 -10.93 14.30
CA PRO A 199 -1.52 -10.20 15.46
C PRO A 199 -2.32 -10.41 16.74
N ASP A 200 -3.64 -10.65 16.63
CA ASP A 200 -4.54 -10.94 17.75
C ASP A 200 -4.45 -12.40 18.25
N ARG A 201 -3.62 -13.23 17.61
CA ARG A 201 -3.43 -14.66 17.91
C ARG A 201 -4.72 -15.46 18.07
N ARG A 202 -5.79 -15.06 17.36
CA ARG A 202 -7.07 -15.79 17.38
C ARG A 202 -6.97 -17.23 16.86
N VAL A 203 -5.93 -17.50 16.07
CA VAL A 203 -5.50 -18.83 15.64
C VAL A 203 -3.96 -18.86 15.68
N ASP A 204 -3.38 -19.94 16.18
CA ASP A 204 -1.92 -20.13 16.29
C ASP A 204 -1.24 -20.50 14.95
N THR A 205 -1.73 -19.95 13.84
CA THR A 205 -1.07 -20.07 12.54
C THR A 205 0.23 -19.27 12.60
N LYS A 206 1.36 -19.96 12.66
CA LYS A 206 2.69 -19.35 12.66
C LYS A 206 3.05 -18.87 11.27
N HIS A 207 3.74 -17.74 11.21
CA HIS A 207 4.25 -17.12 9.99
C HIS A 207 5.67 -16.62 10.24
N TRP A 208 6.64 -17.26 9.57
CA TRP A 208 8.07 -16.95 9.68
C TRP A 208 8.59 -16.48 8.33
N TYR A 209 9.51 -15.53 8.32
CA TYR A 209 10.06 -15.04 7.06
C TYR A 209 11.44 -14.38 7.18
N ALA A 210 12.13 -14.34 6.05
CA ALA A 210 13.32 -13.54 5.82
C ALA A 210 12.99 -12.45 4.79
N GLN A 211 13.43 -11.23 5.06
CA GLN A 211 13.28 -10.07 4.16
C GLN A 211 14.65 -9.46 3.91
N LEU A 212 15.10 -9.48 2.66
CA LEU A 212 16.39 -9.00 2.22
C LEU A 212 16.20 -7.80 1.29
N VAL A 213 16.98 -6.74 1.52
CA VAL A 213 17.21 -5.68 0.54
C VAL A 213 18.70 -5.53 0.29
N THR A 214 19.13 -5.74 -0.96
CA THR A 214 20.54 -5.59 -1.36
C THR A 214 20.88 -4.14 -1.67
N ARG A 215 22.18 -3.82 -1.74
CA ARG A 215 22.65 -2.50 -2.20
C ARG A 215 22.26 -2.17 -3.64
N ASP A 216 22.08 -3.20 -4.47
CA ASP A 216 21.65 -3.06 -5.86
C ASP A 216 20.12 -2.86 -5.98
N GLY A 217 19.42 -2.80 -4.84
CA GLY A 217 17.98 -2.59 -4.79
C GLY A 217 17.14 -3.84 -5.01
N TYR A 218 17.73 -5.03 -4.88
CA TYR A 218 16.95 -6.28 -4.96
C TYR A 218 16.19 -6.50 -3.66
N ASP A 219 14.89 -6.70 -3.78
CA ASP A 219 13.97 -7.05 -2.69
C ASP A 219 13.62 -8.54 -2.81
N VAL A 220 14.01 -9.33 -1.80
CA VAL A 220 13.70 -10.76 -1.72
C VAL A 220 13.01 -11.06 -0.40
N SER A 221 11.78 -11.57 -0.51
CA SER A 221 10.98 -12.02 0.63
C SER A 221 10.80 -13.54 0.55
N VAL A 222 11.13 -14.25 1.62
CA VAL A 222 10.93 -15.70 1.74
C VAL A 222 10.08 -15.97 2.97
N MET A 223 8.90 -16.52 2.80
CA MET A 223 7.89 -16.70 3.83
C MET A 223 7.47 -18.16 3.98
N GLU A 224 7.09 -18.56 5.18
CA GLU A 224 6.55 -19.88 5.46
C GLU A 224 5.49 -19.88 6.58
N TRP A 225 4.61 -20.88 6.53
CA TRP A 225 3.57 -21.10 7.52
C TRP A 225 3.59 -22.53 8.05
N ASN A 226 3.08 -22.75 9.27
CA ASN A 226 2.85 -24.09 9.82
C ASN A 226 1.54 -24.75 9.31
N ALA A 227 1.04 -24.27 8.17
CA ALA A 227 -0.17 -24.71 7.51
C ALA A 227 0.05 -24.73 5.99
N GLU A 228 -0.77 -25.47 5.25
CA GLU A 228 -0.60 -25.60 3.79
C GLU A 228 -0.95 -24.31 3.03
N THR A 229 -1.69 -23.39 3.62
CA THR A 229 -1.96 -22.07 3.04
C THR A 229 -1.99 -21.00 4.14
N GLN A 230 -1.90 -19.73 3.71
CA GLN A 230 -2.25 -18.59 4.56
C GLN A 230 -3.73 -18.68 5.00
N LYS A 231 -4.08 -17.87 6.01
CA LYS A 231 -5.42 -17.55 6.53
C LYS A 231 -6.48 -18.66 6.53
N SER A 232 -7.03 -18.96 7.71
CA SER A 232 -8.15 -19.91 7.89
C SER A 232 -7.86 -21.37 7.47
N SER A 233 -6.63 -21.66 7.04
CA SER A 233 -6.16 -23.01 6.78
C SER A 233 -5.93 -23.75 8.10
N PRO A 234 -6.32 -25.03 8.20
CA PRO A 234 -5.96 -25.85 9.36
C PRO A 234 -4.44 -25.92 9.52
N ILE A 235 -3.99 -25.78 10.77
CA ILE A 235 -2.60 -26.03 11.13
C ILE A 235 -2.30 -27.52 10.91
N THR A 236 -1.20 -27.82 10.24
CA THR A 236 -0.79 -29.19 9.88
C THR A 236 0.40 -29.68 10.70
N ARG A 237 1.13 -28.76 11.35
CA ARG A 237 2.34 -29.01 12.13
C ARG A 237 2.54 -27.90 13.18
N ASP A 238 3.35 -28.17 14.21
CA ASP A 238 3.52 -27.21 15.32
C ASP A 238 4.29 -25.95 14.88
N GLU A 239 5.37 -26.12 14.12
CA GLU A 239 6.24 -25.04 13.62
C GLU A 239 6.42 -25.12 12.11
N PRO A 240 6.64 -23.97 11.43
CA PRO A 240 7.08 -23.95 10.04
C PRO A 240 8.36 -24.79 9.85
N PRO A 241 8.52 -25.45 8.69
CA PRO A 241 9.57 -26.46 8.49
C PRO A 241 11.00 -25.92 8.39
N LEU A 242 11.20 -24.66 8.00
CA LEU A 242 12.54 -24.10 7.80
C LEU A 242 13.04 -23.41 9.08
N SER A 243 14.34 -23.52 9.30
CA SER A 243 15.03 -22.68 10.29
C SER A 243 15.26 -21.28 9.73
N THR A 244 15.47 -20.28 10.60
CA THR A 244 15.85 -18.92 10.17
C THR A 244 17.17 -18.89 9.39
N ALA A 245 18.08 -19.83 9.65
CA ALA A 245 19.30 -20.01 8.86
C ALA A 245 18.97 -20.44 7.42
N GLN A 246 18.03 -21.37 7.24
CA GLN A 246 17.59 -21.81 5.91
C GLN A 246 16.81 -20.72 5.18
N LEU A 247 15.92 -19.98 5.87
CA LEU A 247 15.24 -18.82 5.28
C LEU A 247 16.25 -17.77 4.78
N LYS A 248 17.29 -17.48 5.59
CA LYS A 248 18.39 -16.60 5.21
C LYS A 248 19.16 -17.12 3.99
N GLU A 249 19.50 -18.40 3.95
CA GLU A 249 20.20 -19.02 2.83
C GLU A 249 19.40 -18.90 1.53
N ILE A 250 18.09 -19.19 1.56
CA ILE A 250 17.20 -19.07 0.39
C ILE A 250 17.09 -17.61 -0.05
N ALA A 251 16.94 -16.65 0.88
CA ALA A 251 16.83 -15.24 0.55
C ALA A 251 18.12 -14.68 -0.11
N LEU A 252 19.29 -15.19 0.28
CA LEU A 252 20.59 -14.76 -0.23
C LEU A 252 21.03 -15.46 -1.52
N ASP A 253 20.27 -16.45 -2.00
CA ASP A 253 20.71 -17.26 -3.13
C ASP A 253 20.78 -16.43 -4.41
N SER A 254 21.90 -16.56 -5.13
CA SER A 254 22.14 -15.84 -6.39
C SER A 254 21.19 -16.24 -7.52
N ALA A 255 20.49 -17.38 -7.41
CA ALA A 255 19.54 -17.84 -8.42
C ALA A 255 18.37 -16.86 -8.63
N TRP A 256 18.11 -15.95 -7.69
CA TRP A 256 17.07 -14.93 -7.85
C TRP A 256 17.47 -13.74 -8.72
N ARG A 257 18.78 -13.53 -8.93
CA ARG A 257 19.29 -12.32 -9.61
C ARG A 257 18.74 -12.19 -11.03
N GLU A 258 18.77 -13.27 -11.80
CA GLU A 258 18.26 -13.29 -13.18
C GLU A 258 16.78 -12.89 -13.24
N ALA A 259 15.96 -13.43 -12.33
CA ALA A 259 14.55 -13.10 -12.26
C ALA A 259 14.29 -11.65 -11.86
N ILE A 260 15.04 -11.12 -10.90
CA ILE A 260 14.89 -9.71 -10.47
C ILE A 260 15.37 -8.77 -11.56
N ASP A 261 16.45 -9.12 -12.25
CA ASP A 261 16.99 -8.34 -13.37
C ASP A 261 15.98 -8.26 -14.52
N ALA A 262 15.25 -9.34 -14.77
CA ALA A 262 14.20 -9.46 -15.76
C ALA A 262 12.85 -8.80 -15.39
N ILE A 263 12.72 -8.17 -14.22
CA ILE A 263 11.53 -7.38 -13.87
C ILE A 263 11.50 -6.12 -14.74
N PRO A 264 10.45 -5.91 -15.57
CA PRO A 264 10.33 -4.69 -16.35
C PRO A 264 10.31 -3.47 -15.43
N GLU A 265 11.06 -2.42 -15.80
CA GLU A 265 10.87 -1.11 -15.19
C GLU A 265 9.43 -0.66 -15.45
N GLU A 266 8.73 -0.21 -14.41
CA GLU A 266 7.44 0.44 -14.64
C GLU A 266 7.70 1.63 -15.57
N PRO A 267 6.98 1.76 -16.70
CA PRO A 267 7.16 2.92 -17.55
C PRO A 267 6.87 4.14 -16.69
N GLU A 268 7.84 5.05 -16.58
CA GLU A 268 7.57 6.37 -16.00
C GLU A 268 6.34 6.91 -16.73
N GLU A 269 5.27 7.23 -16.00
CA GLU A 269 4.09 7.86 -16.57
C GLU A 269 4.50 9.25 -17.10
N GLY A 270 5.06 9.30 -18.30
CA GLY A 270 5.88 10.45 -18.67
C GLY A 270 6.45 10.52 -20.09
N GLU A 271 6.23 9.57 -21.00
CA GLU A 271 6.58 9.78 -22.41
C GLU A 271 5.46 9.29 -23.33
N LYS A 272 4.56 10.23 -23.67
CA LYS A 272 3.69 10.05 -24.85
C LYS A 272 4.60 10.02 -26.08
N GLU A 273 4.71 8.86 -26.69
CA GLU A 273 5.19 8.70 -28.06
C GLU A 273 4.45 9.69 -28.97
N SER A 274 5.15 10.76 -29.37
CA SER A 274 4.77 11.56 -30.51
C SER A 274 5.12 10.77 -31.76
N SER A 275 4.29 9.77 -32.12
CA SER A 275 4.41 9.08 -33.41
C SER A 275 3.93 10.01 -34.53
N SER A 276 4.82 10.85 -35.05
CA SER A 276 4.60 11.56 -36.30
C SER A 276 4.75 10.57 -37.45
N THR A 277 3.64 9.99 -37.91
CA THR A 277 3.63 9.28 -39.20
C THR A 277 3.31 10.28 -40.31
N ALA A 278 4.32 10.55 -41.12
CA ALA A 278 4.24 11.36 -42.33
C ALA A 278 3.23 10.79 -43.34
N ALA A 279 2.46 11.67 -43.97
CA ALA A 279 1.67 11.38 -45.17
C ALA A 279 2.18 12.23 -46.35
N PRO A 280 2.13 11.71 -47.60
CA PRO A 280 2.89 12.22 -48.73
C PRO A 280 2.26 13.43 -49.41
N GLY A 281 3.10 14.21 -50.07
CA GLY A 281 2.72 15.45 -50.73
C GLY A 281 1.78 15.27 -51.93
N SER A 282 0.92 16.26 -52.11
CA SER A 282 0.31 16.60 -53.39
C SER A 282 0.22 18.12 -53.52
N SER A 283 0.44 18.54 -54.75
CA SER A 283 0.65 19.85 -55.35
C SER A 283 -0.33 20.99 -54.96
N GLY A 284 0.15 22.23 -55.09
CA GLY A 284 -0.68 23.26 -55.74
C GLY A 284 -0.64 24.69 -55.20
N SER A 285 0.45 25.41 -55.49
CA SER A 285 0.50 26.79 -56.02
C SER A 285 -0.33 27.96 -55.43
N ALA A 286 0.43 29.00 -55.04
CA ALA A 286 0.31 30.42 -55.46
C ALA A 286 -0.16 31.49 -54.43
N GLY A 287 0.77 32.42 -54.18
CA GLY A 287 0.58 33.87 -53.89
C GLY A 287 0.22 34.25 -52.45
N SER A 288 0.69 35.35 -51.85
CA SER A 288 1.63 36.41 -52.20
C SER A 288 1.81 37.29 -50.95
N THR A 289 3.07 37.59 -50.62
CA THR A 289 3.63 38.86 -50.07
C THR A 289 3.03 39.56 -48.83
N GLY A 290 3.91 39.84 -47.84
CA GLY A 290 3.84 41.12 -47.08
C GLY A 290 4.49 41.19 -45.69
N SER A 291 5.71 41.76 -45.62
CA SER A 291 6.41 42.46 -44.50
C SER A 291 6.74 41.70 -43.19
N ALA A 292 8.03 41.48 -42.81
CA ALA A 292 9.06 42.43 -42.32
C ALA A 292 8.65 43.18 -41.03
N GLY A 293 9.35 43.18 -39.89
CA GLY A 293 10.66 42.62 -39.49
C GLY A 293 10.96 42.99 -38.01
N SER A 294 12.22 42.80 -37.59
CA SER A 294 12.87 43.18 -36.31
C SER A 294 12.67 42.19 -35.15
N SER A 295 13.63 41.31 -34.84
CA SER A 295 14.97 41.48 -34.21
C SER A 295 14.92 41.91 -32.73
N GLY A 296 15.53 41.09 -31.88
CA GLY A 296 15.69 41.36 -30.45
C GLY A 296 16.08 40.11 -29.66
N SER A 297 17.36 39.75 -29.73
CA SER A 297 18.00 38.76 -28.87
C SER A 297 17.90 39.17 -27.39
N ALA A 298 17.52 38.23 -26.52
CA ALA A 298 17.97 38.23 -25.14
C ALA A 298 18.04 36.80 -24.62
N ASP A 299 19.07 36.62 -23.81
CA ASP A 299 19.76 35.43 -23.40
C ASP A 299 19.07 34.70 -22.24
N SER A 300 19.42 33.43 -22.15
CA SER A 300 19.24 32.42 -21.11
C SER A 300 18.73 32.82 -19.71
N GLY A 301 17.75 32.05 -19.24
CA GLY A 301 17.38 31.90 -17.85
C GLY A 301 16.73 30.55 -17.64
N GLY A 302 17.49 29.59 -17.11
CA GLY A 302 17.07 28.20 -16.92
C GLY A 302 15.79 28.07 -16.10
N SER A 303 14.77 27.48 -16.70
CA SER A 303 13.57 27.05 -16.00
C SER A 303 13.87 25.71 -15.33
N LYS A 304 14.16 25.76 -14.02
CA LYS A 304 14.12 24.58 -13.16
C LYS A 304 12.74 23.95 -13.33
N GLY A 305 12.72 22.70 -13.79
CA GLY A 305 11.54 21.86 -13.78
C GLY A 305 10.93 21.86 -12.39
N SER A 306 9.68 22.33 -12.31
CA SER A 306 8.86 22.24 -11.12
C SER A 306 8.49 20.76 -10.95
N SER A 307 9.28 20.04 -10.15
CA SER A 307 8.87 18.76 -9.57
C SER A 307 7.54 18.96 -8.84
N SER A 308 6.59 18.05 -9.03
CA SER A 308 5.40 17.92 -8.19
C SER A 308 5.82 17.90 -6.72
N ALA A 309 5.51 18.96 -5.98
CA ALA A 309 5.86 19.06 -4.57
C ALA A 309 5.05 18.05 -3.77
N ASP A 310 5.73 17.07 -3.16
CA ASP A 310 5.15 16.24 -2.11
C ASP A 310 4.55 17.11 -1.01
N ALA A 311 3.44 16.67 -0.42
CA ALA A 311 2.87 17.36 0.73
C ALA A 311 3.92 17.41 1.86
N PRO A 312 4.04 18.53 2.60
CA PRO A 312 4.94 18.58 3.74
C PRO A 312 4.64 17.43 4.69
N MET A 313 5.68 16.79 5.22
CA MET A 313 5.56 15.67 6.15
C MET A 313 6.23 16.05 7.46
N VAL A 314 5.63 15.65 8.58
CA VAL A 314 6.16 15.96 9.90
C VAL A 314 6.92 14.76 10.42
N SER A 315 8.14 14.93 10.92
CA SER A 315 8.88 13.82 11.52
C SER A 315 8.12 13.20 12.70
N GLY A 316 8.04 11.86 12.76
CA GLY A 316 7.41 11.14 13.86
C GLY A 316 8.10 11.39 15.21
N ASP A 317 9.42 11.61 15.23
CA ASP A 317 10.15 12.01 16.44
C ASP A 317 9.69 13.39 16.95
N ALA A 318 9.45 14.33 16.03
CA ALA A 318 8.94 15.65 16.37
C ALA A 318 7.50 15.58 16.90
N ILE A 319 6.68 14.70 16.32
CA ILE A 319 5.32 14.40 16.79
C ILE A 319 5.37 13.81 18.20
N GLN A 320 6.18 12.78 18.41
CA GLN A 320 6.33 12.12 19.70
C GLN A 320 6.82 13.11 20.76
N LYS A 321 7.83 13.92 20.45
CA LYS A 321 8.33 14.95 21.37
C LYS A 321 7.22 15.93 21.76
N THR A 322 6.45 16.41 20.79
CA THR A 322 5.35 17.34 21.05
C THR A 322 4.24 16.69 21.88
N LEU A 323 3.89 15.43 21.59
CA LEU A 323 2.94 14.66 22.40
C LEU A 323 3.41 14.55 23.85
N LEU A 324 4.67 14.19 24.08
CA LEU A 324 5.25 14.07 25.43
C LEU A 324 5.15 15.38 26.23
N GLU A 325 5.35 16.53 25.59
CA GLU A 325 5.21 17.83 26.23
C GLU A 325 3.77 18.28 26.48
N LEU A 326 2.78 17.55 25.95
CA LEU A 326 1.35 17.81 26.10
C LEU A 326 0.64 16.79 26.99
N LEU A 327 1.34 15.76 27.46
CA LEU A 327 0.78 14.79 28.39
C LEU A 327 0.43 15.47 29.73
N PRO A 328 -0.70 15.09 30.36
CA PRO A 328 -1.05 15.60 31.68
C PRO A 328 -0.08 15.08 32.75
N ASP A 329 -0.01 15.76 33.89
CA ASP A 329 0.73 15.25 35.05
C ASP A 329 0.11 13.94 35.58
N GLY A 330 0.94 13.10 36.20
CA GLY A 330 0.50 11.88 36.88
C GLY A 330 0.34 10.64 36.00
N VAL A 331 0.93 10.65 34.79
CA VAL A 331 1.06 9.47 33.93
C VAL A 331 2.54 9.19 33.64
N ASP A 332 2.91 7.92 33.69
CA ASP A 332 4.25 7.46 33.31
C ASP A 332 4.25 6.98 31.86
N VAL A 333 5.29 7.35 31.10
CA VAL A 333 5.50 6.83 29.74
C VAL A 333 6.37 5.59 29.83
N VAL A 334 5.74 4.42 29.72
CA VAL A 334 6.43 3.12 29.87
C VAL A 334 6.97 2.59 28.54
N HIS A 335 6.42 3.06 27.42
CA HIS A 335 6.93 2.76 26.08
C HIS A 335 6.52 3.86 25.11
N LYS A 336 7.24 3.99 24.00
CA LYS A 336 6.98 5.01 22.97
C LYS A 336 7.66 4.62 21.66
N GLY A 337 7.08 5.05 20.56
CA GLY A 337 7.65 4.87 19.23
C GLY A 337 6.94 5.76 18.21
N GLY A 338 7.12 5.45 16.95
CA GLY A 338 6.56 6.18 15.83
C GLY A 338 7.04 5.63 14.50
N GLN A 339 6.65 6.28 13.42
CA GLN A 339 7.23 6.06 12.10
C GLN A 339 8.14 7.25 11.77
N GLU A 340 8.82 7.21 10.63
CA GLU A 340 9.68 8.34 10.22
C GLU A 340 8.88 9.64 10.12
N THR A 341 7.62 9.57 9.70
CA THR A 341 6.76 10.72 9.49
C THR A 341 5.30 10.52 9.89
N ASP A 342 4.61 11.61 10.18
CA ASP A 342 3.16 11.77 10.36
C ASP A 342 2.51 10.90 11.44
N PHE A 343 3.28 10.10 12.18
CA PHE A 343 2.79 9.19 13.21
C PHE A 343 3.74 9.07 14.40
N GLY A 344 3.17 9.09 15.60
CA GLY A 344 3.85 8.78 16.84
C GLY A 344 2.90 8.12 17.84
N TYR A 345 3.44 7.46 18.84
CA TYR A 345 2.64 6.92 19.94
C TYR A 345 3.43 6.84 21.25
N VAL A 346 2.69 6.73 22.33
CA VAL A 346 3.18 6.44 23.68
C VAL A 346 2.27 5.39 24.32
N VAL A 347 2.82 4.57 25.20
CA VAL A 347 2.08 3.72 26.12
C VAL A 347 2.23 4.34 27.50
N LEU A 348 1.10 4.72 28.08
CA LEU A 348 1.00 5.37 29.38
C LEU A 348 0.65 4.33 30.46
N ASP A 349 1.12 4.54 31.68
CA ASP A 349 0.66 3.85 32.87
C ASP A 349 0.40 4.88 33.98
N ASP A 350 -0.83 4.92 34.49
CA ASP A 350 -1.27 5.78 35.60
C ASP A 350 -1.40 4.99 36.92
N GLY A 351 -0.75 3.83 37.00
CA GLY A 351 -0.83 2.89 38.12
C GLY A 351 -2.06 1.98 38.09
N LYS A 352 -2.94 2.11 37.08
CA LYS A 352 -4.09 1.21 36.90
C LYS A 352 -3.87 0.22 35.75
N GLY A 353 -2.66 0.14 35.16
CA GLY A 353 -2.35 -0.60 33.93
C GLY A 353 -1.97 0.26 32.71
N GLN A 354 -1.67 -0.40 31.60
CA GLN A 354 -1.17 0.28 30.40
C GLN A 354 -2.29 0.79 29.48
N SER A 355 -2.03 1.92 28.81
CA SER A 355 -2.94 2.59 27.88
C SER A 355 -2.17 3.19 26.71
N LEU A 356 -2.41 2.67 25.51
CA LEU A 356 -1.82 3.16 24.27
C LEU A 356 -2.49 4.47 23.85
N VAL A 357 -1.67 5.45 23.47
CA VAL A 357 -2.07 6.71 22.86
C VAL A 357 -1.30 6.87 21.56
N GLN A 358 -2.02 6.93 20.45
CA GLN A 358 -1.48 7.12 19.11
C GLN A 358 -1.88 8.48 18.57
N ILE A 359 -1.03 9.08 17.75
CA ILE A 359 -1.27 10.39 17.17
C ILE A 359 -0.72 10.49 15.75
N ASN A 360 -1.49 11.17 14.90
CA ASN A 360 -1.05 11.63 13.60
C ASN A 360 -1.09 13.15 13.55
N ALA A 361 -0.04 13.77 13.00
CA ALA A 361 -0.01 15.19 12.65
C ALA A 361 0.29 15.30 11.15
N GLN A 362 -0.67 15.81 10.39
CA GLN A 362 -0.71 15.74 8.93
C GLN A 362 -1.04 17.12 8.35
N PRO A 363 -0.05 17.87 7.86
CA PRO A 363 -0.29 19.14 7.19
C PRO A 363 -0.86 18.92 5.78
N GLY A 364 -1.47 19.96 5.20
CA GLY A 364 -2.01 19.91 3.84
C GLY A 364 -3.30 19.08 3.66
N MET A 365 -4.06 18.84 4.73
CA MET A 365 -5.27 18.00 4.75
C MET A 365 -6.58 18.80 4.56
N GLY A 366 -6.49 20.09 4.26
CA GLY A 366 -7.66 20.99 4.18
C GLY A 366 -8.69 20.59 3.12
N ASP A 367 -8.27 19.99 2.01
CA ASP A 367 -9.14 19.52 0.93
C ASP A 367 -10.00 18.30 1.32
N LEU A 368 -9.60 17.57 2.37
CA LEU A 368 -10.34 16.41 2.88
C LEU A 368 -11.38 16.78 3.94
N ALA A 369 -11.51 18.07 4.30
CA ALA A 369 -12.45 18.55 5.33
C ALA A 369 -13.87 17.99 5.16
N GLY A 370 -14.43 18.09 3.95
CA GLY A 370 -15.80 17.62 3.68
C GLY A 370 -15.97 16.10 3.67
N SER A 371 -14.87 15.34 3.61
CA SER A 371 -14.91 13.87 3.67
C SER A 371 -14.63 13.31 5.06
N LEU A 372 -13.88 14.05 5.88
CA LEU A 372 -13.49 13.65 7.23
C LEU A 372 -14.47 14.15 8.29
N PHE A 373 -15.09 15.32 8.06
CA PHE A 373 -15.95 15.97 9.04
C PHE A 373 -17.36 16.12 8.49
N GLY A 374 -18.32 15.52 9.21
CA GLY A 374 -19.75 15.69 8.95
C GLY A 374 -20.24 17.12 9.23
N ALA A 375 -21.47 17.40 8.84
CA ALA A 375 -22.11 18.70 9.10
C ALA A 375 -22.33 18.98 10.61
N ASP A 376 -22.28 17.93 11.42
CA ASP A 376 -22.42 17.91 12.88
C ASP A 376 -21.08 18.07 13.62
N ALA A 377 -19.95 18.12 12.90
CA ALA A 377 -18.65 18.37 13.53
C ALA A 377 -18.63 19.73 14.25
N GLU A 378 -18.09 19.74 15.46
CA GLU A 378 -17.91 20.96 16.23
C GLU A 378 -16.94 21.89 15.49
N THR A 379 -17.22 23.19 15.51
CA THR A 379 -16.29 24.21 14.99
C THR A 379 -15.91 25.15 16.13
N LEU A 380 -14.62 25.18 16.46
CA LEU A 380 -14.06 26.05 17.49
C LEU A 380 -14.03 27.52 17.01
N PRO A 381 -13.86 28.51 17.91
CA PRO A 381 -13.87 29.93 17.54
C PRO A 381 -12.82 30.35 16.51
N ASP A 382 -11.71 29.61 16.42
CA ASP A 382 -10.64 29.83 15.43
C ASP A 382 -10.92 29.17 14.06
N GLY A 383 -12.08 28.52 13.91
CA GLY A 383 -12.49 27.79 12.72
C GLY A 383 -12.02 26.33 12.67
N THR A 384 -11.29 25.85 13.67
CA THR A 384 -10.85 24.45 13.75
C THR A 384 -12.06 23.52 13.85
N LYS A 385 -12.13 22.53 12.96
CA LYS A 385 -13.14 21.47 13.02
C LYS A 385 -12.69 20.40 14.00
N VAL A 386 -13.62 19.88 14.80
CA VAL A 386 -13.37 18.82 15.78
C VAL A 386 -14.46 17.76 15.66
N ALA A 387 -14.03 16.50 15.58
CA ALA A 387 -14.89 15.34 15.67
C ALA A 387 -14.39 14.43 16.80
N THR A 388 -15.31 13.91 17.61
CA THR A 388 -14.98 12.98 18.70
C THR A 388 -15.74 11.68 18.52
N GLN A 389 -15.07 10.55 18.74
CA GLN A 389 -15.67 9.23 18.62
C GLN A 389 -15.24 8.32 19.77
N GLN A 390 -16.15 7.44 20.20
CA GLN A 390 -15.84 6.33 21.09
C GLN A 390 -16.42 5.06 20.49
N GLY A 391 -15.68 3.96 20.53
CA GLY A 391 -16.12 2.69 19.98
C GLY A 391 -15.24 1.51 20.40
N PRO A 392 -15.56 0.30 19.92
CA PRO A 392 -14.70 -0.86 20.11
C PRO A 392 -13.36 -0.68 19.39
N GLY A 393 -12.30 -1.27 19.93
CA GLY A 393 -11.01 -1.38 19.25
C GLY A 393 -11.10 -2.31 18.03
N GLU A 394 -10.30 -2.04 17.01
CA GLU A 394 -10.43 -2.69 15.70
C GLU A 394 -9.48 -3.89 15.50
N LYS A 395 -8.55 -4.13 16.44
CA LYS A 395 -7.44 -5.08 16.25
C LYS A 395 -7.56 -6.37 17.06
N GLY A 396 -8.79 -6.75 17.42
CA GLY A 396 -9.09 -8.07 17.99
C GLY A 396 -8.81 -8.23 19.49
N GLY A 397 -8.26 -7.21 20.17
CA GLY A 397 -8.09 -7.23 21.62
C GLY A 397 -9.45 -7.32 22.35
N ALA A 398 -9.60 -8.34 23.21
CA ALA A 398 -10.83 -8.56 23.95
C ALA A 398 -11.14 -7.38 24.88
N GLY A 399 -12.35 -6.81 24.78
CA GLY A 399 -12.79 -5.69 25.61
C GLY A 399 -12.09 -4.36 25.32
N VAL A 400 -11.30 -4.27 24.25
CA VAL A 400 -10.62 -3.02 23.90
C VAL A 400 -11.61 -1.99 23.41
N VAL A 401 -11.50 -0.76 23.91
CA VAL A 401 -12.20 0.43 23.41
C VAL A 401 -11.18 1.43 22.87
N MET A 402 -11.63 2.24 21.91
CA MET A 402 -10.87 3.30 21.27
C MET A 402 -11.63 4.61 21.39
N TRP A 403 -10.96 5.63 21.91
CA TRP A 403 -11.47 7.01 22.01
C TRP A 403 -10.64 7.90 21.11
N THR A 404 -11.27 8.63 20.21
CA THR A 404 -10.60 9.42 19.17
C THR A 404 -11.07 10.86 19.18
N VAL A 405 -10.12 11.79 19.01
CA VAL A 405 -10.38 13.18 18.63
C VAL A 405 -9.64 13.46 17.32
N ASP A 406 -10.40 13.85 16.29
CA ASP A 406 -9.91 14.28 14.99
C ASP A 406 -10.11 15.79 14.88
N THR A 407 -9.06 16.53 14.54
CA THR A 407 -9.10 17.98 14.38
C THR A 407 -8.52 18.39 13.04
N LEU A 408 -9.13 19.40 12.41
CA LEU A 408 -8.61 20.01 11.19
C LEU A 408 -8.67 21.53 11.30
N ARG A 409 -7.49 22.13 11.35
CA ARG A 409 -7.30 23.58 11.41
C ARG A 409 -7.54 24.23 10.04
N THR A 410 -7.78 25.53 10.04
CA THR A 410 -8.02 26.33 8.84
C THR A 410 -6.79 26.46 7.92
N ASP A 411 -5.59 26.26 8.46
CA ASP A 411 -4.32 26.15 7.72
C ASP A 411 -4.12 24.78 7.05
N GLY A 412 -5.04 23.84 7.27
CA GLY A 412 -4.97 22.49 6.72
C GLY A 412 -4.17 21.49 7.55
N LEU A 413 -3.68 21.86 8.75
CA LEU A 413 -3.09 20.90 9.68
C LEU A 413 -4.17 20.05 10.35
N ARG A 414 -4.12 18.73 10.08
CA ARG A 414 -4.94 17.74 10.77
C ARG A 414 -4.15 17.11 11.92
N VAL A 415 -4.75 17.03 13.10
CA VAL A 415 -4.21 16.26 14.23
C VAL A 415 -5.26 15.28 14.68
N VAL A 416 -4.94 13.99 14.66
CA VAL A 416 -5.82 12.92 15.13
C VAL A 416 -5.14 12.15 16.23
N ILE A 417 -5.78 12.09 17.39
CA ILE A 417 -5.29 11.36 18.55
C ILE A 417 -6.30 10.31 18.96
N SER A 418 -5.82 9.09 19.20
CA SER A 418 -6.62 7.97 19.67
C SER A 418 -6.01 7.40 20.95
N ALA A 419 -6.82 7.08 21.94
CA ALA A 419 -6.40 6.39 23.14
C ALA A 419 -7.18 5.09 23.36
N PHE A 420 -6.50 4.10 23.91
CA PHE A 420 -7.02 2.75 24.13
C PHE A 420 -6.94 2.37 25.60
N ASN A 421 -7.87 1.55 26.06
CA ASN A 421 -7.91 0.97 27.41
C ASN A 421 -7.00 -0.27 27.56
N SER A 422 -5.99 -0.38 26.70
CA SER A 422 -4.95 -1.42 26.70
C SER A 422 -3.63 -0.83 26.22
N GLY A 423 -2.50 -1.43 26.62
CA GLY A 423 -1.16 -1.05 26.14
C GLY A 423 -0.90 -1.39 24.67
N ALA A 424 -1.72 -2.27 24.07
CA ALA A 424 -1.69 -2.62 22.66
C ALA A 424 -3.11 -2.91 22.16
N GLN A 425 -3.40 -2.67 20.88
CA GLN A 425 -4.76 -2.84 20.35
C GLN A 425 -5.17 -4.32 20.18
N HIS A 426 -4.19 -5.23 20.10
CA HIS A 426 -4.38 -6.66 19.87
C HIS A 426 -4.34 -7.49 21.16
N THR A 427 -4.06 -6.86 22.31
CA THR A 427 -4.09 -7.50 23.62
C THR A 427 -5.37 -7.17 24.37
N ALA A 428 -5.80 -8.04 25.29
CA ALA A 428 -7.00 -7.82 26.08
C ALA A 428 -6.89 -6.53 26.92
N ALA A 429 -8.02 -5.84 27.07
CA ALA A 429 -8.11 -4.66 27.92
C ALA A 429 -7.77 -4.98 29.37
N THR A 430 -7.04 -4.07 30.01
CA THR A 430 -6.65 -4.18 31.43
C THR A 430 -7.42 -3.21 32.33
N ARG A 431 -8.30 -2.39 31.74
CA ARG A 431 -9.05 -1.29 32.35
C ARG A 431 -10.31 -0.99 31.53
N ASP A 432 -11.29 -0.31 32.13
CA ASP A 432 -12.57 -0.03 31.46
C ASP A 432 -12.49 1.11 30.44
N THR A 433 -11.62 2.10 30.67
CA THR A 433 -11.45 3.27 29.80
C THR A 433 -9.97 3.59 29.57
N PRO A 434 -9.61 4.34 28.52
CA PRO A 434 -8.24 4.82 28.33
C PRO A 434 -7.74 5.68 29.52
N ALA A 435 -6.41 5.80 29.65
CA ALA A 435 -5.78 6.64 30.69
C ALA A 435 -6.11 8.12 30.52
N LEU A 436 -6.26 8.58 29.27
CA LEU A 436 -6.62 9.95 28.94
C LEU A 436 -8.13 10.08 28.72
N THR A 437 -8.71 11.11 29.33
CA THR A 437 -10.12 11.47 29.12
C THR A 437 -10.33 12.09 27.73
N MET A 438 -11.57 12.08 27.24
CA MET A 438 -11.90 12.75 25.97
C MET A 438 -11.57 14.25 25.98
N ALA A 439 -11.69 14.91 27.14
CA ALA A 439 -11.29 16.31 27.30
C ALA A 439 -9.77 16.50 27.14
N GLN A 440 -8.96 15.65 27.80
CA GLN A 440 -7.50 15.69 27.65
C GLN A 440 -7.06 15.39 26.21
N LEU A 441 -7.69 14.44 25.53
CA LEU A 441 -7.41 14.17 24.11
C LEU A 441 -7.72 15.39 23.24
N LYS A 442 -8.82 16.09 23.50
CA LYS A 442 -9.18 17.32 22.78
C LYS A 442 -8.19 18.45 23.07
N ASP A 443 -7.78 18.63 24.32
CA ASP A 443 -6.78 19.63 24.69
C ASP A 443 -5.43 19.37 23.99
N ILE A 444 -5.01 18.10 23.93
CA ILE A 444 -3.80 17.70 23.21
C ILE A 444 -3.97 17.99 21.71
N ALA A 445 -5.04 17.51 21.06
CA ALA A 445 -5.21 17.65 19.61
C ALA A 445 -5.31 19.12 19.15
N THR A 446 -5.95 19.96 19.95
CA THR A 446 -6.17 21.39 19.63
C THR A 446 -4.99 22.28 20.00
N SER A 447 -4.00 21.77 20.74
CA SER A 447 -2.84 22.54 21.19
C SER A 447 -2.10 23.32 20.09
N GLU A 448 -1.78 24.57 20.36
CA GLU A 448 -1.01 25.44 19.46
C GLU A 448 0.41 24.92 19.22
N LYS A 449 0.95 24.04 20.07
CA LYS A 449 2.28 23.44 19.89
C LYS A 449 2.40 22.66 18.58
N TRP A 450 1.30 22.13 18.04
CA TRP A 450 1.33 21.44 16.75
C TRP A 450 1.67 22.36 15.57
N LYS A 451 1.40 23.67 15.68
CA LYS A 451 1.68 24.64 14.60
C LYS A 451 3.17 24.87 14.38
N THR A 452 4.04 24.47 15.31
CA THR A 452 5.49 24.62 15.15
C THR A 452 6.13 23.47 14.35
N LEU A 453 5.33 22.47 13.95
CA LEU A 453 5.82 21.27 13.25
C LEU A 453 5.59 21.29 11.74
N GLY A 454 4.84 22.28 11.22
CA GLY A 454 4.41 22.37 9.81
C GLY A 454 5.05 23.50 9.04
#